data_AF-A0A2D9TFB7-F1
#
_entry.id   AF-A0A2D9TFB7-F1
#
_cell.length_a   1.000
_cell.length_b   1.000
_cell.length_c   1.000
_cell.angle_alpha   90.00
_cell.angle_beta   90.00
_cell.angle_gamma   90.00
#
_symmetry.space_group_name_H-M   'P 1'
#
loop_
_entity.id
_entity.type
_entity.pdbx_description
1 polymer ?
#
loop_
_entity_poly.entity_id
_entity_poly.type
_entity_poly.pdbx_seq_one_letter_code
_entity_poly.pdbx_strand_id
1 'polypeptide(L)'
;MEIEVGKYYRRRNGKVVGPVEKTNPHSTHPYFVGGFRYTPHGRVSLSNKSVFDLWEEIPQLTSWDDRLLELASHIAQWSKDPSTKVGCVLADEHNRVVGMGYNGFPRGVDDNPSRYEDRQLKYMLVQHAEANAILNSTGSTKGTTAYVTHHPCANCAGLLIQAGVVKVVCPTPSGAMAERFRESFAMATLMFSESKIERMLK
;
A
#
# COMPACT_ATOMS: atom_id res chain seq x y z
N MET A 1 3.76 14.23 -27.40
CA MET A 1 4.19 13.82 -26.05
C MET A 1 2.95 13.33 -25.34
N GLU A 2 2.70 12.03 -25.45
CA GLU A 2 1.60 11.30 -24.81
C GLU A 2 2.24 10.01 -24.26
N ILE A 3 1.89 9.63 -23.05
CA ILE A 3 2.39 8.42 -22.41
C ILE A 3 1.23 7.43 -22.33
N GLU A 4 1.26 6.40 -23.18
CA GLU A 4 0.39 5.23 -23.10
C GLU A 4 0.82 4.31 -21.95
N VAL A 5 -0.15 3.93 -21.11
CA VAL A 5 0.03 3.02 -19.99
C VAL A 5 0.11 1.58 -20.51
N GLY A 6 1.21 0.85 -20.26
CA GLY A 6 1.24 -0.60 -20.50
C GLY A 6 2.54 -1.28 -20.92
N LYS A 7 3.75 -0.74 -20.68
CA LYS A 7 5.01 -1.46 -20.99
C LYS A 7 5.91 -1.62 -19.75
N TYR A 8 6.24 -2.87 -19.41
CA TYR A 8 7.20 -3.23 -18.37
C TYR A 8 8.63 -3.18 -18.92
N TYR A 9 9.57 -2.61 -18.15
CA TYR A 9 10.99 -2.50 -18.49
C TYR A 9 11.85 -3.34 -17.55
N ARG A 10 12.94 -3.94 -18.06
CA ARG A 10 13.91 -4.70 -17.24
C ARG A 10 15.22 -3.94 -17.11
N ARG A 11 15.87 -4.03 -15.95
CA ARG A 11 17.23 -3.52 -15.72
C ARG A 11 18.26 -4.66 -15.78
N ARG A 12 19.40 -4.39 -16.44
CA ARG A 12 20.59 -5.25 -16.40
C ARG A 12 21.82 -4.35 -16.23
N ASN A 13 22.62 -4.58 -15.19
CA ASN A 13 23.82 -3.82 -14.82
C ASN A 13 23.64 -2.28 -14.81
N GLY A 14 22.54 -1.80 -14.25
CA GLY A 14 22.35 -0.37 -13.93
C GLY A 14 21.90 0.57 -15.06
N LYS A 15 21.65 0.08 -16.29
CA LYS A 15 21.02 0.89 -17.36
C LYS A 15 19.67 0.29 -17.80
N VAL A 16 18.72 1.16 -18.17
CA VAL A 16 17.41 0.76 -18.70
C VAL A 16 17.60 0.21 -20.10
N VAL A 17 17.28 -1.07 -20.30
CA VAL A 17 17.19 -1.71 -21.62
C VAL A 17 15.72 -1.97 -21.91
N GLY A 18 15.32 -1.79 -23.17
CA GLY A 18 13.93 -1.64 -23.64
C GLY A 18 12.93 -2.77 -23.31
N PRO A 19 11.71 -2.72 -23.89
CA PRO A 19 10.60 -3.58 -23.50
C PRO A 19 10.95 -5.07 -23.59
N VAL A 20 10.52 -5.85 -22.58
CA VAL A 20 10.87 -7.26 -22.42
C VAL A 20 10.13 -8.13 -23.42
N GLU A 21 10.85 -8.77 -24.35
CA GLU A 21 10.35 -9.90 -25.13
C GLU A 21 10.49 -11.23 -24.38
N LYS A 22 9.61 -12.16 -24.74
CA LYS A 22 9.08 -13.29 -23.97
C LYS A 22 10.10 -14.31 -23.44
N THR A 23 9.67 -14.98 -22.36
CA THR A 23 10.06 -16.31 -21.83
C THR A 23 11.32 -16.38 -20.95
N ASN A 24 11.10 -16.73 -19.68
CA ASN A 24 12.11 -17.30 -18.80
C ASN A 24 11.70 -18.75 -18.48
N PRO A 25 12.43 -19.78 -18.95
CA PRO A 25 12.09 -21.18 -18.76
C PRO A 25 12.32 -21.72 -17.33
N HIS A 26 12.74 -20.87 -16.38
CA HIS A 26 13.07 -21.28 -15.01
C HIS A 26 12.12 -20.76 -13.93
N SER A 27 10.95 -20.19 -14.26
CA SER A 27 10.01 -19.83 -13.20
C SER A 27 9.37 -21.09 -12.60
N THR A 28 9.52 -21.25 -11.29
CA THR A 28 8.83 -22.27 -10.48
C THR A 28 7.33 -21.99 -10.35
N HIS A 29 6.90 -20.79 -10.74
CA HIS A 29 5.50 -20.40 -10.84
C HIS A 29 4.98 -20.55 -12.27
N PRO A 30 3.72 -21.00 -12.44
CA PRO A 30 3.12 -21.16 -13.75
C PRO A 30 3.02 -19.82 -14.48
N TYR A 31 3.27 -19.84 -15.80
CA TYR A 31 3.14 -18.68 -16.68
C TYR A 31 2.36 -19.05 -17.95
N PHE A 32 1.75 -18.03 -18.57
CA PHE A 32 0.85 -18.20 -19.70
C PHE A 32 1.45 -17.62 -20.97
N VAL A 33 1.43 -18.40 -22.06
CA VAL A 33 1.81 -17.95 -23.40
C VAL A 33 0.78 -18.48 -24.41
N GLY A 34 0.09 -17.59 -25.11
CA GLY A 34 -0.79 -17.94 -26.24
C GLY A 34 -1.94 -18.88 -25.89
N GLY A 35 -2.56 -18.74 -24.71
CA GLY A 35 -3.67 -19.59 -24.26
C GLY A 35 -3.26 -20.95 -23.66
N PHE A 36 -1.96 -21.20 -23.48
CA PHE A 36 -1.45 -22.41 -22.85
C PHE A 36 -0.76 -22.09 -21.52
N ARG A 37 -1.08 -22.89 -20.48
CA ARG A 37 -0.39 -22.85 -19.17
C ARG A 37 0.85 -23.74 -19.25
N TYR A 38 2.00 -23.17 -18.95
CA TYR A 38 3.25 -23.92 -18.81
C TYR A 38 3.56 -24.13 -17.33
N THR A 39 3.78 -25.38 -16.95
CA THR A 39 4.23 -25.78 -15.60
C THR A 39 5.58 -26.49 -15.70
N PRO A 40 6.34 -26.64 -14.59
CA PRO A 40 7.65 -27.28 -14.63
C PRO A 40 7.64 -28.74 -15.13
N HIS A 41 6.48 -29.39 -15.21
CA HIS A 41 6.32 -30.81 -15.56
C HIS A 41 5.66 -31.05 -16.93
N GLY A 42 5.58 -30.02 -17.79
CA GLY A 42 5.12 -30.17 -19.18
C GLY A 42 3.81 -29.43 -19.52
N ARG A 43 3.40 -29.61 -20.78
CA ARG A 43 2.30 -28.87 -21.44
C ARG A 43 0.94 -29.46 -21.06
N VAL A 44 0.03 -28.65 -20.52
CA VAL A 44 -1.36 -29.05 -20.27
C VAL A 44 -2.26 -28.43 -21.32
N SER A 45 -3.00 -29.27 -22.04
CA SER A 45 -4.08 -28.88 -22.95
C SER A 45 -5.29 -28.41 -22.14
N LEU A 46 -5.72 -27.16 -22.31
CA LEU A 46 -6.95 -26.63 -21.72
C LEU A 46 -8.14 -27.01 -22.61
N SER A 47 -8.55 -28.27 -22.58
CA SER A 47 -9.82 -28.68 -23.17
C SER A 47 -10.96 -28.28 -22.22
N ASN A 48 -11.79 -27.34 -22.67
CA ASN A 48 -13.11 -26.94 -22.13
C ASN A 48 -13.16 -26.21 -20.78
N LYS A 49 -12.07 -25.56 -20.34
CA LYS A 49 -12.17 -24.48 -19.35
C LYS A 49 -11.61 -23.20 -19.95
N SER A 50 -12.40 -22.14 -19.89
CA SER A 50 -12.00 -20.82 -20.33
C SER A 50 -10.79 -20.37 -19.48
N VAL A 51 -9.83 -19.67 -20.09
CA VAL A 51 -8.71 -19.04 -19.34
C VAL A 51 -9.20 -18.09 -18.24
N PHE A 52 -10.46 -17.65 -18.31
CA PHE A 52 -11.14 -16.84 -17.31
C PHE A 52 -11.59 -17.64 -16.08
N ASP A 53 -11.73 -18.97 -16.16
CA ASP A 53 -12.13 -19.83 -15.02
C ASP A 53 -10.94 -20.15 -14.08
N LEU A 54 -9.73 -19.73 -14.45
CA LEU A 54 -8.47 -19.98 -13.72
C LEU A 54 -7.90 -18.73 -13.06
N TRP A 55 -8.65 -17.63 -13.05
CA TRP A 55 -8.34 -16.47 -12.22
C TRP A 55 -8.95 -16.76 -10.85
N GLU A 56 -8.14 -17.33 -9.95
CA GLU A 56 -8.37 -17.16 -8.52
C GLU A 56 -8.68 -15.68 -8.28
N GLU A 57 -9.81 -15.44 -7.61
CA GLU A 57 -10.39 -14.14 -7.30
C GLU A 57 -9.29 -13.12 -7.01
N ILE A 58 -9.08 -12.14 -7.91
CA ILE A 58 -8.37 -10.92 -7.53
C ILE A 58 -9.20 -10.37 -6.37
N PRO A 59 -8.66 -10.29 -5.13
CA PRO A 59 -9.44 -9.88 -3.98
C PRO A 59 -10.07 -8.53 -4.32
N GLN A 60 -11.38 -8.51 -4.46
CA GLN A 60 -12.10 -7.26 -4.67
C GLN A 60 -12.25 -6.62 -3.30
N LEU A 61 -12.14 -5.29 -3.25
CA LEU A 61 -12.47 -4.56 -2.04
C LEU A 61 -13.88 -4.94 -1.59
N THR A 62 -14.00 -5.32 -0.33
CA THR A 62 -15.28 -5.65 0.28
C THR A 62 -16.01 -4.38 0.71
N SER A 63 -17.32 -4.48 0.96
CA SER A 63 -18.06 -3.37 1.56
C SER A 63 -17.53 -2.96 2.95
N TRP A 64 -16.80 -3.84 3.64
CA TRP A 64 -16.12 -3.51 4.89
C TRP A 64 -14.88 -2.67 4.66
N ASP A 65 -14.12 -2.94 3.59
CA ASP A 65 -12.95 -2.14 3.26
C ASP A 65 -13.34 -0.69 2.96
N ASP A 66 -14.47 -0.49 2.28
CA ASP A 66 -15.03 0.84 2.03
C ASP A 66 -15.41 1.56 3.33
N ARG A 67 -16.15 0.89 4.23
CA ARG A 67 -16.57 1.46 5.51
C ARG A 67 -15.39 1.85 6.39
N LEU A 68 -14.36 1.01 6.44
CA LEU A 68 -13.17 1.26 7.27
C LEU A 68 -12.26 2.33 6.67
N LEU A 69 -12.21 2.44 5.33
CA LEU A 69 -11.53 3.54 4.65
C LEU A 69 -12.28 4.88 4.79
N GLU A 70 -13.63 4.85 4.79
CA GLU A 70 -14.47 6.01 5.13
C GLU A 70 -14.26 6.43 6.59
N LEU A 71 -14.20 5.48 7.52
CA LEU A 71 -13.84 5.77 8.90
C LEU A 71 -12.45 6.41 8.98
N ALA A 72 -11.44 5.86 8.32
CA ALA A 72 -10.10 6.48 8.27
C ALA A 72 -10.14 7.91 7.70
N SER A 73 -11.01 8.16 6.72
CA SER A 73 -11.25 9.51 6.16
C SER A 73 -11.89 10.46 7.18
N HIS A 74 -12.81 9.97 8.01
CA HIS A 74 -13.36 10.74 9.12
C HIS A 74 -12.29 11.05 10.18
N ILE A 75 -11.50 10.05 10.59
CA ILE A 75 -10.40 10.22 11.56
C ILE A 75 -9.37 11.23 11.06
N ALA A 76 -9.09 11.28 9.76
CA ALA A 76 -8.18 12.26 9.17
C ALA A 76 -8.61 13.71 9.47
N GLN A 77 -9.92 13.99 9.61
CA GLN A 77 -10.43 15.33 9.90
C GLN A 77 -9.98 15.86 11.27
N TRP A 78 -9.53 14.99 12.18
CA TRP A 78 -9.03 15.37 13.50
C TRP A 78 -7.60 15.91 13.47
N SER A 79 -6.89 15.72 12.35
CA SER A 79 -5.57 16.32 12.13
C SER A 79 -5.66 17.85 12.13
N LYS A 80 -4.76 18.51 12.84
CA LYS A 80 -4.64 19.98 12.85
C LYS A 80 -3.72 20.50 11.74
N ASP A 81 -3.07 19.63 10.98
CA ASP A 81 -2.24 20.02 9.84
C ASP A 81 -3.12 20.72 8.78
N PRO A 82 -2.80 21.98 8.40
CA PRO A 82 -3.60 22.72 7.42
C PRO A 82 -3.38 22.23 5.98
N SER A 83 -2.27 21.55 5.69
CA SER A 83 -1.92 21.16 4.32
C SER A 83 -2.32 19.73 3.97
N THR A 84 -2.16 18.80 4.91
CA THR A 84 -2.32 17.37 4.62
C THR A 84 -2.89 16.66 5.82
N LYS A 85 -4.11 16.13 5.67
CA LYS A 85 -4.83 15.41 6.72
C LYS A 85 -4.90 13.94 6.36
N VAL A 86 -4.17 13.13 7.11
CA VAL A 86 -4.05 11.68 6.92
C VAL A 86 -4.71 10.98 8.11
N GLY A 87 -5.44 9.90 7.83
CA GLY A 87 -6.05 9.03 8.83
C GLY A 87 -5.68 7.58 8.55
N CYS A 88 -5.57 6.80 9.61
CA CYS A 88 -5.30 5.38 9.58
C CYS A 88 -6.17 4.65 10.61
N VAL A 89 -6.76 3.53 10.20
CA VAL A 89 -7.50 2.60 11.05
C VAL A 89 -6.87 1.22 10.91
N LEU A 90 -6.60 0.57 12.03
CA LEU A 90 -6.21 -0.84 12.08
C LEU A 90 -7.42 -1.66 12.49
N ALA A 91 -7.79 -2.64 11.68
CA ALA A 91 -8.85 -3.58 11.99
C ALA A 91 -8.35 -5.03 11.94
N ASP A 92 -8.84 -5.86 12.85
CA ASP A 92 -8.53 -7.29 12.86
C ASP A 92 -9.34 -8.08 11.81
N GLU A 93 -9.14 -9.40 11.77
CA GLU A 93 -9.81 -10.31 10.84
C GLU A 93 -11.35 -10.35 10.99
N HIS A 94 -11.88 -9.81 12.08
CA HIS A 94 -13.30 -9.68 12.35
C HIS A 94 -13.84 -8.27 12.08
N ASN A 95 -13.05 -7.42 11.40
CA ASN A 95 -13.35 -6.01 11.12
C ASN A 95 -13.53 -5.16 12.38
N ARG A 96 -12.98 -5.58 13.53
CA ARG A 96 -13.02 -4.79 14.76
C ARG A 96 -11.86 -3.81 14.76
N VAL A 97 -12.13 -2.54 15.03
CA VAL A 97 -11.09 -1.52 15.13
C VAL A 97 -10.25 -1.76 16.38
N VAL A 98 -8.95 -2.00 16.19
CA VAL A 98 -7.99 -2.22 17.29
C VAL A 98 -7.09 -1.01 17.54
N GLY A 99 -6.97 -0.13 16.56
CA GLY A 99 -6.17 1.09 16.63
C GLY A 99 -6.61 2.13 15.60
N MET A 100 -6.42 3.40 15.93
CA MET A 100 -6.71 4.52 15.04
C MET A 100 -5.74 5.68 15.26
N GLY A 101 -5.44 6.40 14.19
CA GLY A 101 -4.51 7.51 14.21
C GLY A 101 -4.78 8.51 13.10
N TYR A 102 -4.40 9.75 13.37
CA TYR A 102 -4.29 10.82 12.38
C TYR A 102 -2.92 11.47 12.53
N ASN A 103 -2.47 12.21 11.51
CA ASN A 103 -1.18 12.89 11.60
C ASN A 103 -1.24 14.11 12.53
N GLY A 104 -0.27 14.24 13.44
CA GLY A 104 -0.24 15.29 14.44
C GLY A 104 1.03 15.25 15.29
N PHE A 105 1.21 16.23 16.17
CA PHE A 105 2.34 16.23 17.08
C PHE A 105 2.18 15.18 18.20
N PRO A 106 3.27 14.73 18.85
CA PRO A 106 3.22 13.78 19.95
C PRO A 106 2.41 14.32 21.14
N ARG A 107 1.90 13.39 21.97
CA ARG A 107 1.13 13.74 23.18
C ARG A 107 1.96 14.62 24.11
N GLY A 108 1.35 15.70 24.60
CA GLY A 108 2.01 16.66 25.51
C GLY A 108 2.96 17.66 24.84
N VAL A 109 3.14 17.59 23.51
CA VAL A 109 3.87 18.62 22.76
C VAL A 109 2.93 19.78 22.43
N ASP A 110 3.40 21.01 22.61
CA ASP A 110 2.65 22.22 22.25
C ASP A 110 2.25 22.21 20.75
N ASP A 111 0.96 22.33 20.53
CA ASP A 111 0.25 22.11 19.27
C ASP A 111 -0.24 23.44 18.67
N ASN A 112 0.64 24.43 18.75
CA ASN A 112 0.42 25.76 18.20
C ASN A 112 0.37 25.70 16.66
N PRO A 113 -0.69 26.24 16.00
CA PRO A 113 -0.81 26.27 14.54
C PRO A 113 0.42 26.80 13.80
N SER A 114 1.12 27.79 14.37
CA SER A 114 2.33 28.38 13.74
C SER A 114 3.44 27.35 13.50
N ARG A 115 3.50 26.29 14.29
CA ARG A 115 4.49 25.21 14.12
C ARG A 115 4.21 24.34 12.90
N TYR A 116 2.97 24.32 12.39
CA TYR A 116 2.64 23.66 11.13
C TYR A 116 3.00 24.49 9.90
N GLU A 117 3.11 25.81 10.05
CA GLU A 117 3.47 26.74 8.98
C GLU A 117 4.98 26.70 8.69
N ASP A 118 5.80 26.48 9.72
CA ASP A 118 7.22 26.16 9.57
C ASP A 118 7.39 24.71 9.08
N ARG A 119 7.69 24.54 7.78
CA ARG A 119 7.86 23.23 7.16
C ARG A 119 8.99 22.41 7.76
N GLN A 120 10.11 23.02 8.14
CA GLN A 120 11.24 22.27 8.69
C GLN A 120 10.89 21.73 10.06
N LEU A 121 10.32 22.57 10.92
CA LEU A 121 9.87 22.17 12.25
C LEU A 121 8.76 21.12 12.17
N LYS A 122 7.76 21.33 11.29
CA LYS A 122 6.67 20.39 11.05
C LYS A 122 7.19 18.98 10.74
N TYR A 123 8.15 18.83 9.82
CA TYR A 123 8.65 17.50 9.46
C TYR A 123 9.39 16.78 10.59
N MET A 124 9.93 17.53 11.56
CA MET A 124 10.57 16.93 12.73
C MET A 124 9.55 16.51 13.80
N LEU A 125 8.43 17.22 13.91
CA LEU A 125 7.45 16.99 14.98
C LEU A 125 6.31 16.05 14.57
N VAL A 126 5.82 16.12 13.34
CA VAL A 126 4.63 15.37 12.93
C VAL A 126 4.87 13.86 12.99
N GLN A 127 4.06 13.18 13.78
CA GLN A 127 3.87 11.75 13.67
C GLN A 127 2.81 11.45 12.62
N HIS A 128 3.10 10.46 11.78
CA HIS A 128 2.19 10.03 10.73
C HIS A 128 0.99 9.25 11.30
N ALA A 129 -0.10 9.19 10.53
CA ALA A 129 -1.33 8.55 10.98
C ALA A 129 -1.12 7.05 11.25
N GLU A 130 -0.34 6.37 10.42
CA GLU A 130 -0.01 4.95 10.52
C GLU A 130 0.76 4.65 11.81
N ALA A 131 1.77 5.47 12.12
CA ALA A 131 2.53 5.36 13.36
C ALA A 131 1.63 5.57 14.58
N ASN A 132 0.79 6.61 14.54
CA ASN A 132 -0.15 6.90 15.62
C ASN A 132 -1.19 5.78 15.78
N ALA A 133 -1.67 5.16 14.70
CA ALA A 133 -2.63 4.05 14.79
C ALA A 133 -2.05 2.82 15.47
N ILE A 134 -0.76 2.51 15.21
CA ILE A 134 -0.02 1.45 15.91
C ILE A 134 0.17 1.83 17.38
N LEU A 135 0.67 3.04 17.66
CA LEU A 135 0.96 3.50 19.04
C LEU A 135 -0.29 3.66 19.91
N ASN A 136 -1.44 3.95 19.30
CA ASN A 136 -2.73 4.06 19.99
C ASN A 136 -3.49 2.74 20.05
N SER A 137 -2.95 1.64 19.50
CA SER A 137 -3.63 0.36 19.53
C SER A 137 -3.79 -0.14 20.97
N THR A 138 -4.98 -0.66 21.27
CA THR A 138 -5.29 -1.22 22.60
C THR A 138 -5.22 -2.73 22.65
N GLY A 139 -5.04 -3.36 21.48
CA GLY A 139 -4.86 -4.80 21.30
C GLY A 139 -3.70 -5.10 20.36
N SER A 140 -3.53 -6.38 20.03
CA SER A 140 -2.50 -6.81 19.09
C SER A 140 -2.74 -6.22 17.70
N THR A 141 -1.69 -5.64 17.11
CA THR A 141 -1.67 -5.19 15.70
C THR A 141 -1.30 -6.30 14.73
N LYS A 142 -0.81 -7.45 15.24
CA LYS A 142 -0.43 -8.60 14.41
C LYS A 142 -1.66 -9.21 13.74
N GLY A 143 -1.58 -9.44 12.44
CA GLY A 143 -2.67 -10.00 11.63
C GLY A 143 -3.68 -8.97 11.14
N THR A 144 -3.53 -7.69 11.49
CA THR A 144 -4.49 -6.64 11.14
C THR A 144 -4.38 -6.18 9.69
N THR A 145 -5.44 -5.54 9.22
CA THR A 145 -5.49 -4.74 8.00
C THR A 145 -5.39 -3.26 8.35
N ALA A 146 -4.53 -2.53 7.64
CA ALA A 146 -4.41 -1.08 7.76
C ALA A 146 -5.16 -0.36 6.64
N TYR A 147 -6.13 0.46 7.02
CA TYR A 147 -6.89 1.34 6.13
C TYR A 147 -6.33 2.74 6.25
N VAL A 148 -5.72 3.26 5.18
CA VAL A 148 -4.99 4.53 5.21
C VAL A 148 -5.53 5.45 4.11
N THR A 149 -5.83 6.70 4.45
CA THR A 149 -6.37 7.67 3.47
C THR A 149 -5.36 8.09 2.40
N HIS A 150 -4.08 7.75 2.60
CA HIS A 150 -2.97 8.04 1.71
C HIS A 150 -2.08 6.81 1.58
N HIS A 151 -1.35 6.70 0.47
CA HIS A 151 -0.35 5.66 0.34
C HIS A 151 0.74 5.82 1.43
N PRO A 152 1.07 4.77 2.21
CA PRO A 152 2.09 4.89 3.24
C PRO A 152 3.45 5.31 2.68
N CYS A 153 4.18 6.12 3.45
CA CYS A 153 5.58 6.43 3.15
C CYS A 153 6.49 5.24 3.51
N ALA A 154 7.76 5.28 3.09
CA ALA A 154 8.72 4.20 3.37
C ALA A 154 8.86 3.90 4.88
N ASN A 155 8.95 4.94 5.71
CA ASN A 155 9.06 4.77 7.16
C ASN A 155 7.81 4.10 7.76
N CYS A 156 6.61 4.52 7.32
CA CYS A 156 5.36 3.93 7.79
C CYS A 156 5.17 2.50 7.30
N ALA A 157 5.59 2.18 6.07
CA ALA A 157 5.59 0.81 5.58
C ALA A 157 6.45 -0.10 6.48
N GLY A 158 7.66 0.34 6.86
CA GLY A 158 8.49 -0.39 7.82
C GLY A 158 7.82 -0.61 9.17
N LEU A 159 7.14 0.41 9.71
CA LEU A 159 6.38 0.30 10.96
C LEU A 159 5.21 -0.68 10.86
N LEU A 160 4.43 -0.62 9.78
CA LEU A 160 3.31 -1.53 9.55
C LEU A 160 3.78 -2.99 9.44
N ILE A 161 4.88 -3.23 8.72
CA ILE A 161 5.51 -4.55 8.61
C ILE A 161 5.91 -5.07 10.00
N GLN A 162 6.64 -4.27 10.77
CA GLN A 162 7.10 -4.67 12.11
C GLN A 162 5.95 -4.84 13.11
N ALA A 163 4.86 -4.09 12.94
CA ALA A 163 3.63 -4.23 13.73
C ALA A 163 2.85 -5.52 13.38
N GLY A 164 3.25 -6.26 12.35
CA GLY A 164 2.61 -7.49 11.92
C GLY A 164 1.33 -7.29 11.11
N VAL A 165 1.14 -6.12 10.50
CA VAL A 165 0.05 -5.86 9.54
C VAL A 165 0.24 -6.78 8.34
N VAL A 166 -0.85 -7.39 7.87
CA VAL A 166 -0.80 -8.35 6.75
C VAL A 166 -1.41 -7.81 5.47
N LYS A 167 -2.23 -6.75 5.57
CA LYS A 167 -2.88 -6.11 4.44
C LYS A 167 -2.94 -4.59 4.61
N VAL A 168 -2.74 -3.86 3.53
CA VAL A 168 -2.87 -2.39 3.47
C VAL A 168 -3.86 -2.01 2.37
N VAL A 169 -4.87 -1.23 2.74
CA VAL A 169 -5.89 -0.69 1.84
C VAL A 169 -5.75 0.84 1.81
N CYS A 170 -5.50 1.41 0.64
CA CYS A 170 -5.38 2.85 0.48
C CYS A 170 -5.73 3.32 -0.95
N PRO A 171 -6.02 4.61 -1.18
CA PRO A 171 -6.19 5.13 -2.53
C PRO A 171 -4.92 5.05 -3.36
N THR A 172 -5.08 4.90 -4.66
CA THR A 172 -3.99 4.99 -5.64
C THR A 172 -3.36 6.39 -5.56
N PRO A 173 -2.04 6.50 -5.27
CA PRO A 173 -1.40 7.82 -5.22
C PRO A 173 -1.44 8.47 -6.60
N SER A 174 -1.91 9.72 -6.67
CA SER A 174 -2.02 10.50 -7.91
C SER A 174 -1.58 11.96 -7.76
N GLY A 175 -1.45 12.65 -8.90
CA GLY A 175 -1.17 14.09 -8.95
C GLY A 175 0.18 14.52 -8.34
N ALA A 176 0.23 15.76 -7.84
CA ALA A 176 1.44 16.37 -7.29
C ALA A 176 2.00 15.62 -6.06
N MET A 177 1.14 14.91 -5.31
CA MET A 177 1.55 14.12 -4.16
C MET A 177 2.32 12.86 -4.59
N ALA A 178 1.81 12.13 -5.58
CA ALA A 178 2.51 10.99 -6.15
C ALA A 178 3.88 11.38 -6.72
N GLU A 179 3.96 12.53 -7.37
CA GLU A 179 5.20 13.08 -7.91
C GLU A 179 6.20 13.38 -6.78
N ARG A 180 5.76 14.15 -5.80
CA ARG A 180 6.59 14.64 -4.69
C ARG A 180 7.16 13.50 -3.84
N PHE A 181 6.39 12.45 -3.60
CA PHE A 181 6.78 11.34 -2.73
C PHE A 181 7.09 10.05 -3.50
N ARG A 182 7.32 10.15 -4.81
CA ARG A 182 7.51 8.99 -5.71
C ARG A 182 8.51 7.97 -5.18
N GLU A 183 9.70 8.43 -4.76
CA GLU A 183 10.76 7.53 -4.27
C GLU A 183 10.34 6.82 -2.99
N SER A 184 9.76 7.55 -2.05
CA SER A 184 9.25 6.98 -0.80
C SER A 184 8.13 5.97 -1.06
N PHE A 185 7.19 6.24 -1.96
CA PHE A 185 6.11 5.31 -2.32
C PHE A 185 6.62 4.08 -3.07
N ALA A 186 7.62 4.25 -3.94
CA ALA A 186 8.28 3.13 -4.61
C ALA A 186 8.97 2.21 -3.59
N MET A 187 9.66 2.78 -2.59
CA MET A 187 10.28 2.00 -1.51
C MET A 187 9.25 1.32 -0.61
N ALA A 188 8.17 2.00 -0.23
CA ALA A 188 7.07 1.39 0.50
C ALA A 188 6.49 0.19 -0.27
N THR A 189 6.24 0.34 -1.57
CA THR A 189 5.72 -0.72 -2.44
C THR A 189 6.68 -1.91 -2.53
N LEU A 190 7.98 -1.65 -2.65
CA LEU A 190 9.00 -2.69 -2.64
C LEU A 190 9.01 -3.47 -1.32
N MET A 191 9.02 -2.77 -0.18
CA MET A 191 9.00 -3.40 1.14
C MET A 191 7.74 -4.25 1.37
N PHE A 192 6.56 -3.76 0.95
CA PHE A 192 5.32 -4.56 1.04
C PHE A 192 5.39 -5.83 0.19
N SER A 193 5.94 -5.74 -1.03
CA SER A 193 6.15 -6.89 -1.90
C SER A 193 7.09 -7.92 -1.28
N GLU A 194 8.24 -7.49 -0.75
CA GLU A 194 9.25 -8.37 -0.14
C GLU A 194 8.75 -9.04 1.15
N SER A 195 7.97 -8.31 1.94
CA SER A 195 7.37 -8.80 3.19
C SER A 195 6.07 -9.60 2.99
N LYS A 196 5.58 -9.72 1.74
CA LYS A 196 4.33 -10.40 1.38
C LYS A 196 3.09 -9.78 2.06
N ILE A 197 3.11 -8.47 2.31
CA ILE A 197 1.92 -7.73 2.71
C ILE A 197 1.04 -7.54 1.49
N GLU A 198 -0.23 -7.92 1.62
CA GLU A 198 -1.23 -7.67 0.58
C GLU A 198 -1.50 -6.17 0.48
N ARG A 199 -1.50 -5.62 -0.74
CA ARG A 199 -1.75 -4.20 -0.97
C ARG A 199 -2.90 -4.03 -1.95
N MET A 200 -3.98 -3.41 -1.48
CA MET A 200 -5.16 -3.10 -2.29
C MET A 200 -5.23 -1.60 -2.53
N LEU A 201 -5.21 -1.20 -3.79
CA LEU A 201 -5.36 0.19 -4.19
C LEU A 201 -6.79 0.46 -4.65
N LYS A 202 -7.40 1.51 -4.09
CA LYS A 202 -8.71 2.04 -4.53
C LYS A 202 -8.54 3.17 -5.54
#